data_AF-A0A1G5WX50-F1
#
_entry.id   AF-A0A1G5WX50-F1
#
_cell.length_a   1.000
_cell.length_b   1.000
_cell.length_c   1.000
_cell.angle_alpha   90.00
_cell.angle_beta   90.00
_cell.angle_gamma   90.00
#
_symmetry.space_group_name_H-M   'P 1'
#
loop_
_entity.id
_entity.type
_entity.pdbx_description
1 polymer ?
#
loop_
_entity_poly.entity_id
_entity_poly.type
_entity_poly.pdbx_seq_one_letter_code
_entity_poly.pdbx_strand_id
1 'polypeptide(L)'
;MGDYNHISKMEKIFDEAKRRQTALEIAIADYKNFQPSIKELEKYYSSKQWKDDFAADERGEIPSYIKRGVLSEDGIYDLLERNKEIMDMLDSLDKEEEKGT
;
A
#
# COMPACT_ATOMS: atom_id res chain seq x y z
N MET A 1 23.22 3.06 -46.49
CA MET A 1 22.04 3.03 -45.61
C MET A 1 22.56 2.83 -44.20
N GLY A 2 22.20 3.69 -43.24
CA GLY A 2 22.73 3.63 -41.87
C GLY A 2 22.17 2.44 -41.08
N ASP A 3 22.95 1.91 -40.14
CA ASP A 3 22.47 0.92 -39.17
C ASP A 3 21.70 1.63 -38.04
N TYR A 4 20.37 1.48 -38.06
CA TYR A 4 19.45 2.09 -37.10
C TYR A 4 18.94 1.11 -36.03
N ASN A 5 19.55 -0.08 -35.88
CA ASN A 5 19.13 -1.06 -34.87
C ASN A 5 19.14 -0.51 -33.44
N HIS A 6 20.01 0.47 -33.18
CA HIS A 6 20.07 1.17 -31.90
C HIS A 6 18.78 1.93 -31.60
N ILE A 7 18.16 2.58 -32.60
CA ILE A 7 16.90 3.33 -32.42
C ILE A 7 15.78 2.36 -32.04
N SER A 8 15.62 1.25 -32.75
CA SER A 8 14.59 0.25 -32.42
C SER A 8 14.78 -0.39 -31.04
N LYS A 9 16.03 -0.53 -30.57
CA LYS A 9 16.31 -0.97 -29.19
C LYS A 9 15.86 0.08 -28.18
N MET A 10 16.18 1.35 -28.42
CA MET A 10 15.80 2.44 -27.52
C MET A 10 14.28 2.65 -27.49
N GLU A 11 13.59 2.54 -28.63
CA GLU A 11 12.14 2.67 -28.70
C GLU A 11 11.42 1.64 -27.82
N LYS A 12 11.87 0.37 -27.87
CA LYS A 12 11.33 -0.68 -27.00
C LYS A 12 11.52 -0.39 -25.52
N ILE A 13 12.67 0.19 -25.14
CA ILE A 13 12.95 0.58 -23.76
C ILE A 13 12.03 1.75 -23.36
N PHE A 14 11.87 2.73 -24.25
CA PHE A 14 11.05 3.91 -24.03
C PHE A 14 9.58 3.55 -23.80
N ASP A 15 8.99 2.71 -24.68
CA ASP A 15 7.60 2.27 -24.54
C ASP A 15 7.36 1.47 -23.26
N GLU A 16 8.30 0.59 -22.92
CA GLU A 16 8.21 -0.21 -21.70
C GLU A 16 8.39 0.63 -20.45
N ALA A 17 9.28 1.64 -20.48
CA ALA A 17 9.45 2.60 -19.39
C ALA A 17 8.16 3.39 -19.16
N LYS A 18 7.55 3.94 -20.22
CA LYS A 18 6.28 4.66 -20.14
C LYS A 18 5.17 3.80 -19.54
N ARG A 19 5.03 2.56 -20.01
CA ARG A 19 4.02 1.62 -19.49
C ARG A 19 4.20 1.37 -18.00
N ARG A 20 5.45 1.20 -17.53
CA ARG A 20 5.76 0.96 -16.12
C ARG A 20 5.56 2.20 -15.26
N GLN A 21 5.92 3.37 -15.76
CA GLN A 21 5.69 4.65 -15.08
C GLN A 21 4.19 4.88 -14.85
N THR A 22 3.37 4.75 -15.89
CA THR A 22 1.91 4.88 -15.75
C THR A 22 1.32 3.86 -14.77
N ALA A 23 1.77 2.61 -14.80
CA ALA A 23 1.30 1.60 -13.86
C ALA A 23 1.69 1.94 -12.40
N LEU A 24 2.89 2.48 -12.19
CA LEU A 24 3.36 2.90 -10.88
C LEU A 24 2.57 4.11 -10.36
N GLU A 25 2.33 5.12 -11.19
CA GLU A 25 1.52 6.30 -10.85
C GLU A 25 0.10 5.89 -10.42
N ILE A 26 -0.53 4.98 -11.18
CA ILE A 26 -1.87 4.46 -10.84
C ILE A 26 -1.84 3.72 -9.50
N ALA A 27 -0.84 2.87 -9.26
CA ALA A 27 -0.72 2.12 -8.01
C ALA A 27 -0.49 3.06 -6.80
N ILE A 28 0.33 4.09 -6.96
CA ILE A 28 0.56 5.10 -5.92
C ILE A 28 -0.73 5.85 -5.62
N ALA A 29 -1.45 6.31 -6.64
CA ALA A 29 -2.71 7.03 -6.48
C ALA A 29 -3.78 6.17 -5.80
N ASP A 30 -3.92 4.91 -6.22
CA ASP A 30 -4.83 3.94 -5.60
C ASP A 30 -4.52 3.74 -4.11
N TYR A 31 -3.25 3.54 -3.77
CA TYR A 31 -2.82 3.36 -2.38
C TYR A 31 -3.00 4.62 -1.52
N LYS A 32 -2.72 5.81 -2.07
CA LYS A 32 -3.02 7.11 -1.41
C LYS A 32 -4.53 7.26 -1.16
N ASN A 33 -5.37 6.86 -2.12
CA ASN A 33 -6.83 6.92 -2.00
C ASN A 33 -7.40 5.89 -1.00
N PHE A 34 -6.68 4.80 -0.71
CA PHE A 34 -7.09 3.78 0.27
C PHE A 34 -6.75 4.14 1.73
N GLN A 35 -5.96 5.19 1.97
CA GLN A 35 -5.58 5.63 3.32
C GLN A 35 -6.75 5.88 4.30
N PRO A 36 -7.92 6.39 3.88
CA PRO A 36 -9.08 6.49 4.75
C PRO A 36 -9.52 5.13 5.33
N SER A 37 -9.44 4.06 4.55
CA SER A 37 -9.76 2.69 4.99
C SER A 37 -8.70 2.13 5.93
N ILE A 38 -7.42 2.43 5.70
CA ILE A 38 -6.36 2.06 6.65
C ILE A 38 -6.55 2.79 7.99
N LYS A 39 -6.97 4.06 7.96
CA LYS A 39 -7.33 4.80 9.17
C LYS A 39 -8.55 4.23 9.89
N GLU A 40 -9.51 3.67 9.16
CA GLU A 40 -10.63 2.93 9.76
C GLU A 40 -10.13 1.65 10.45
N LEU A 41 -9.21 0.91 9.84
CA LEU A 41 -8.57 -0.26 10.45
C LEU A 41 -7.78 0.11 11.72
N GLU A 42 -7.02 1.21 11.70
CA GLU A 42 -6.30 1.73 12.88
C GLU A 42 -7.27 2.10 14.02
N LYS A 43 -8.39 2.75 13.68
CA LYS A 43 -9.45 3.06 14.66
C LYS A 43 -10.07 1.81 15.23
N TYR A 44 -10.32 0.79 14.40
CA TYR A 44 -10.81 -0.50 14.86
C TYR A 44 -9.83 -1.13 15.85
N TYR A 45 -8.55 -1.24 15.49
CA TYR A 45 -7.51 -1.83 16.33
C TYR A 45 -7.37 -1.16 17.70
N SER A 46 -7.46 0.17 17.74
CA SER A 46 -7.40 0.95 18.99
C SER A 46 -8.73 0.99 19.76
N SER A 47 -9.81 0.43 19.22
CA SER A 47 -11.15 0.52 19.80
C SER A 47 -11.41 -0.48 20.92
N LYS A 48 -12.47 -0.23 21.68
CA LYS A 48 -13.05 -1.24 22.57
C LYS A 48 -13.59 -2.45 21.78
N GLN A 49 -14.14 -2.23 20.58
CA GLN A 49 -14.73 -3.29 19.76
C GLN A 49 -13.70 -4.38 19.41
N TRP A 50 -12.48 -3.99 19.01
CA TRP A 50 -11.43 -4.97 18.73
C TRP A 50 -11.08 -5.82 19.97
N LYS A 51 -11.07 -5.21 21.17
CA LYS A 51 -10.84 -5.96 22.43
C LYS A 51 -11.96 -6.94 22.73
N ASP A 52 -13.20 -6.53 22.48
CA ASP A 52 -14.38 -7.37 22.69
C ASP A 52 -14.38 -8.55 21.69
N ASP A 53 -14.03 -8.29 20.43
CA ASP A 53 -13.89 -9.30 19.37
C ASP A 53 -12.75 -10.28 19.65
N PHE A 54 -11.58 -9.76 20.07
CA PHE A 54 -10.43 -10.57 20.47
C PHE A 54 -10.81 -11.49 21.64
N ALA A 55 -11.48 -10.96 22.67
CA ALA A 55 -11.93 -11.77 23.79
C ALA A 55 -12.97 -12.83 23.37
N ALA A 56 -13.81 -12.54 22.37
CA ALA A 56 -14.76 -13.51 21.81
C ALA A 56 -14.04 -14.64 21.05
N ASP A 57 -12.95 -14.32 20.34
CA ASP A 57 -12.10 -15.33 19.70
C ASP A 57 -11.45 -16.25 20.74
N GLU A 58 -10.90 -15.68 21.81
CA GLU A 58 -10.29 -16.43 22.91
C GLU A 58 -11.29 -17.35 23.64
N ARG A 59 -12.58 -16.99 23.64
CA ARG A 59 -13.67 -17.83 24.16
C ARG A 59 -14.16 -18.88 23.15
N GLY A 60 -13.67 -18.86 21.91
CA GLY A 60 -14.10 -19.76 20.85
C GLY A 60 -15.49 -19.45 20.28
N GLU A 61 -15.97 -18.21 20.46
CA GLU A 61 -17.31 -17.78 20.03
C GLU A 61 -17.36 -17.43 18.54
N ILE A 62 -16.21 -17.12 17.93
CA ILE A 62 -16.13 -16.78 16.51
C ILE A 62 -16.14 -18.07 15.66
N PRO A 63 -17.09 -18.21 14.72
CA PRO A 63 -17.13 -19.38 13.86
C PRO A 63 -15.84 -19.60 13.07
N SER A 64 -15.43 -20.85 12.90
CA SER A 64 -14.15 -21.22 12.27
C SER A 64 -14.01 -20.72 10.83
N TYR A 65 -15.12 -20.51 10.11
CA TYR A 65 -15.12 -20.00 8.74
C TYR A 65 -14.84 -18.48 8.63
N ILE A 66 -14.91 -17.74 9.74
CA ILE A 66 -14.53 -16.32 9.77
C ILE A 66 -13.00 -16.22 9.78
N LYS A 67 -12.45 -15.46 8.85
CA LYS A 67 -11.00 -15.15 8.83
C LYS A 67 -10.69 -14.13 9.92
N ARG A 68 -9.75 -14.47 10.81
CA ARG A 68 -9.44 -13.70 12.02
C ARG A 68 -8.06 -13.02 12.00
N GLY A 69 -7.52 -12.75 10.81
CA GLY A 69 -6.21 -12.09 10.68
C GLY A 69 -6.15 -10.73 11.39
N VAL A 70 -7.29 -10.01 11.44
CA VAL A 70 -7.42 -8.74 12.16
C VAL A 70 -7.38 -8.88 13.70
N LEU A 71 -7.51 -10.09 14.23
CA LEU A 71 -7.41 -10.37 15.67
C LEU A 71 -6.02 -10.86 16.06
N SER A 72 -5.08 -10.98 15.10
CA SER A 72 -3.67 -11.11 15.45
C SER A 72 -3.14 -9.74 15.88
N GLU A 73 -2.59 -9.66 17.09
CA GLU A 73 -2.02 -8.42 17.64
C GLU A 73 -0.89 -7.90 16.74
N ASP A 74 0.04 -8.79 16.36
CA ASP A 74 1.17 -8.44 15.49
C ASP A 74 0.71 -8.08 14.06
N GLY A 75 -0.33 -8.72 13.53
CA GLY A 75 -0.69 -8.58 12.12
C GLY A 75 -1.23 -7.20 11.74
N ILE A 76 -2.06 -6.58 12.58
CA ILE A 76 -2.48 -5.19 12.33
C ILE A 76 -1.33 -4.23 12.63
N TYR A 77 -0.58 -4.45 13.71
CA TYR A 77 0.53 -3.59 14.08
C TYR A 77 1.57 -3.48 12.95
N ASP A 78 2.05 -4.61 12.44
CA ASP A 78 3.02 -4.68 11.36
C ASP A 78 2.51 -4.00 10.08
N LEU A 79 1.22 -4.16 9.77
CA LEU A 79 0.59 -3.52 8.62
C LEU A 79 0.58 -2.00 8.77
N LEU A 80 0.23 -1.47 9.96
CA LEU A 80 0.17 -0.04 10.22
C LEU A 80 1.56 0.59 10.23
N GLU A 81 2.56 -0.08 10.81
CA GLU A 81 3.95 0.36 10.76
C GLU A 81 4.43 0.43 9.32
N ARG A 82 4.23 -0.64 8.54
CA ARG A 82 4.61 -0.65 7.13
C ARG A 82 3.89 0.41 6.31
N ASN A 83 2.61 0.68 6.60
CA ASN A 83 1.88 1.74 5.94
C ASN A 83 2.52 3.11 6.20
N LYS A 84 2.93 3.38 7.44
CA LYS A 84 3.62 4.63 7.78
C LYS A 84 4.92 4.79 6.98
N GLU A 85 5.75 3.74 6.92
CA GLU A 85 6.99 3.77 6.13
C GLU A 85 6.74 4.10 4.65
N ILE A 86 5.71 3.47 4.06
CA ILE A 86 5.33 3.71 2.66
C ILE A 86 4.87 5.15 2.47
N MET A 87 4.04 5.69 3.36
CA MET A 87 3.55 7.06 3.25
C MET A 87 4.68 8.09 3.46
N ASP A 88 5.60 7.85 4.41
CA ASP A 88 6.78 8.70 4.61
C ASP A 88 7.66 8.73 3.34
N MET A 89 7.83 7.59 2.67
CA MET A 89 8.53 7.51 1.39
C MET A 89 7.81 8.31 0.30
N LEU A 90 6.49 8.16 0.15
CA LEU A 90 5.72 8.88 -0.86
C LEU A 90 5.71 10.40 -0.62
N ASP A 91 5.57 10.83 0.63
CA ASP A 91 5.61 12.25 1.01
C ASP A 91 6.99 12.88 0.78
N SER A 92 8.06 12.09 0.89
CA SER A 92 9.41 12.56 0.58
C SER A 92 9.60 12.83 -0.91
N LEU A 93 9.01 11.99 -1.76
CA LEU A 93 9.04 12.14 -3.22
C LEU A 93 8.24 13.37 -3.68
N ASP A 94 7.03 13.57 -3.12
CA ASP A 94 6.20 14.73 -3.45
C ASP A 94 6.93 16.06 -3.15
N LYS A 95 7.69 16.12 -2.03
CA LYS A 95 8.47 17.33 -1.63
C LYS A 95 9.70 17.60 -2.49
N GLU A 96 10.28 16.56 -3.11
CA GLU A 96 11.40 16.74 -4.03
C GLU A 96 10.94 17.30 -5.38
N GLU A 97 9.74 16.91 -5.84
CA GLU A 97 9.12 17.50 -7.03
C GLU A 97 8.81 18.99 -6.84
N GLU A 98 8.25 19.39 -5.69
CA GLU A 98 7.90 20.78 -5.40
C GLU A 98 9.11 21.74 -5.35
N LYS A 99 10.31 21.23 -4.99
CA LYS A 99 11.55 22.04 -4.92
C LYS A 99 12.28 22.18 -6.26
N GLY A 100 11.93 21.36 -7.25
CA GLY A 100 12.54 21.34 -8.57
C GLY A 100 11.85 22.23 -9.62
N THR A 101 10.68 22.77 -9.30
CA THR A 101 9.87 23.71 -10.10
C THR A 101 9.98 25.14 -9.60
#